data_AF-A0AAU3KL17-F1
#
_entry.id   AF-A0AAU3KL17-F1
#
_cell.length_a   1.000
_cell.length_b   1.000
_cell.length_c   1.000
_cell.angle_alpha   90.00
_cell.angle_beta   90.00
_cell.angle_gamma   90.00
#
_symmetry.space_group_name_H-M   'P 1'
#
loop_
_entity.id
_entity.type
_entity.pdbx_description
1 polymer ?
#
loop_
_entity_poly.entity_id
_entity_poly.type
_entity_poly.pdbx_seq_one_letter_code
_entity_poly.pdbx_strand_id
1 'polypeptide(L)'
;MPGPVADFLGAPATAQPVTGVPAVPGHPWLAANGDSGIHGDGWMSDTYTRPGPLGNDTRVDSLLLGSECGSIAFDHAGRIISNCPGLNPGLYLIDPAGLKVLGHYPLSGRGAGEFLKPGAFSNFGGGSDLTDPWYWTTLDFRSGNLVWQRRSGSGPLYNNNYAGIALGPDGTAYLGVLGGLISLRDGR
;
A
#
# COMPACT_ATOMS: atom_id res chain seq x y z
N MET A 1 29.85 11.69 -5.62
CA MET A 1 28.37 11.68 -5.76
C MET A 1 27.92 10.27 -5.41
N PRO A 2 26.83 10.07 -4.65
CA PRO A 2 26.28 8.72 -4.49
C PRO A 2 25.95 8.18 -5.89
N GLY A 3 26.24 6.90 -6.11
CA GLY A 3 26.03 6.24 -7.40
C GLY A 3 24.56 6.25 -7.83
N PRO A 4 24.26 5.86 -9.08
CA PRO A 4 22.88 5.80 -9.56
C PRO A 4 22.04 4.90 -8.65
N VAL A 5 20.92 5.45 -8.18
CA VAL A 5 19.89 4.73 -7.41
C VAL A 5 19.22 3.73 -8.35
N ALA A 6 19.38 2.44 -8.09
CA ALA A 6 18.85 1.41 -8.98
C ALA A 6 17.33 1.32 -8.89
N ASP A 7 16.66 1.27 -10.05
CA ASP A 7 15.20 1.14 -10.07
C ASP A 7 14.74 -0.28 -9.74
N PHE A 8 15.48 -1.31 -10.15
CA PHE A 8 15.23 -2.70 -9.78
C PHE A 8 16.53 -3.40 -9.38
N LEU A 9 16.47 -4.22 -8.33
CA LEU A 9 17.59 -5.02 -7.83
C LEU A 9 17.13 -6.46 -7.62
N GLY A 10 18.01 -7.43 -7.83
CA GLY A 10 17.70 -8.85 -7.69
C GLY A 10 17.10 -9.48 -8.95
N ALA A 11 16.32 -10.55 -8.77
CA ALA A 11 15.68 -11.27 -9.86
C ALA A 11 14.25 -11.68 -9.46
N PRO A 12 13.33 -11.87 -10.43
CA PRO A 12 11.99 -12.36 -10.13
C PRO A 12 12.02 -13.66 -9.31
N ALA A 13 11.12 -13.73 -8.34
CA ALA A 13 10.97 -14.86 -7.45
C ALA A 13 10.11 -15.96 -8.07
N THR A 14 10.36 -17.21 -7.68
CA THR A 14 9.39 -18.29 -7.85
C THR A 14 8.46 -18.32 -6.65
N ALA A 15 7.15 -18.39 -6.88
CA ALA A 15 6.16 -18.43 -5.80
C ALA A 15 6.40 -19.63 -4.86
N GLN A 16 6.49 -19.33 -3.56
CA GLN A 16 6.62 -20.33 -2.49
C GLN A 16 5.61 -20.02 -1.39
N PRO A 17 4.32 -20.38 -1.57
CA PRO A 17 3.29 -20.07 -0.59
C PRO A 17 3.55 -20.78 0.74
N VAL A 18 3.31 -20.10 1.85
CA VAL A 18 3.31 -20.71 3.18
C VAL A 18 2.01 -21.51 3.32
N THR A 19 2.14 -22.81 3.60
CA THR A 19 1.00 -23.74 3.70
C THR A 19 0.77 -24.17 5.15
N GLY A 20 -0.41 -24.74 5.42
CA GLY A 20 -0.78 -25.20 6.76
C GLY A 20 -1.17 -24.09 7.75
N VAL A 21 -1.34 -22.85 7.27
CA VAL A 21 -1.86 -21.74 8.07
C VAL A 21 -3.36 -21.93 8.25
N PRO A 22 -3.89 -21.93 9.49
CA PRO A 22 -5.33 -22.01 9.74
C PRO A 22 -6.06 -20.85 9.07
N ALA A 23 -7.25 -21.12 8.53
CA ALA A 23 -8.07 -20.08 7.94
C ALA A 23 -8.49 -19.06 9.01
N VAL A 24 -8.35 -17.77 8.70
CA VAL A 24 -8.90 -16.69 9.53
C VAL A 24 -10.43 -16.81 9.52
N PRO A 25 -11.10 -16.74 10.69
CA PRO A 25 -12.56 -16.74 10.73
C PRO A 25 -13.14 -15.54 9.96
N GLY A 26 -14.03 -15.81 9.02
CA GLY A 26 -14.75 -14.77 8.28
C GLY A 26 -15.90 -14.18 9.10
N HIS A 27 -16.12 -12.88 8.98
CA HIS A 27 -17.25 -12.21 9.61
C HIS A 27 -18.45 -12.14 8.64
N PRO A 28 -19.67 -12.52 9.04
CA PRO A 28 -20.79 -12.72 8.11
C PRO A 28 -21.33 -11.44 7.45
N TRP A 29 -20.94 -10.26 7.94
CA TRP A 29 -21.40 -8.96 7.44
C TRP A 29 -20.28 -8.07 6.87
N LEU A 30 -19.03 -8.54 6.85
CA LEU A 30 -17.92 -7.82 6.22
C LEU A 30 -17.57 -8.43 4.87
N ALA A 31 -16.73 -7.75 4.09
CA ALA A 31 -16.14 -8.34 2.89
C ALA A 31 -15.32 -9.60 3.24
N ALA A 32 -14.98 -10.40 2.23
CA ALA A 32 -14.18 -11.61 2.41
C ALA A 32 -12.81 -11.30 3.05
N ASN A 33 -12.18 -12.29 3.67
CA ASN A 33 -10.81 -12.15 4.16
C ASN A 33 -9.85 -11.90 2.99
N GLY A 34 -8.90 -11.00 3.20
CA GLY A 34 -8.11 -10.34 2.16
C GLY A 34 -8.72 -9.01 1.70
N ASP A 35 -10.05 -8.85 1.74
CA ASP A 35 -10.75 -7.68 1.20
C ASP A 35 -11.36 -6.77 2.28
N SER A 36 -11.30 -7.14 3.56
CA SER A 36 -11.98 -6.45 4.66
C SER A 36 -11.03 -5.86 5.70
N GLY A 37 -11.27 -4.61 6.14
CA GLY A 37 -10.47 -3.99 7.20
C GLY A 37 -9.08 -3.52 6.76
N ILE A 38 -8.36 -2.81 7.65
CA ILE A 38 -7.07 -2.14 7.35
C ILE A 38 -5.85 -3.10 7.34
N HIS A 39 -6.05 -4.40 7.62
CA HIS A 39 -5.01 -5.43 7.57
C HIS A 39 -5.57 -6.73 6.99
N GLY A 40 -6.30 -6.61 5.87
CA GLY A 40 -6.85 -7.69 5.06
C GLY A 40 -8.08 -8.41 5.62
N ASP A 41 -8.21 -8.56 6.95
CA ASP A 41 -9.37 -9.20 7.58
C ASP A 41 -9.69 -8.65 8.98
N GLY A 42 -10.77 -9.17 9.60
CA GLY A 42 -11.22 -8.76 10.93
C GLY A 42 -10.30 -9.16 12.09
N TRP A 43 -9.30 -10.02 11.86
CA TRP A 43 -8.24 -10.36 12.81
C TRP A 43 -6.96 -9.55 12.57
N MET A 44 -6.94 -8.76 11.51
CA MET A 44 -5.81 -7.93 11.11
C MET A 44 -4.57 -8.79 10.85
N SER A 45 -4.75 -9.91 10.15
CA SER A 45 -3.71 -10.93 10.02
C SER A 45 -2.55 -10.53 9.11
N ASP A 46 -2.75 -9.59 8.18
CA ASP A 46 -1.84 -9.29 7.07
C ASP A 46 -1.42 -10.54 6.27
N THR A 47 -2.28 -11.57 6.24
CA THR A 47 -2.09 -12.77 5.44
C THR A 47 -3.06 -12.83 4.27
N TYR A 48 -2.56 -13.27 3.12
CA TYR A 48 -3.35 -13.35 1.89
C TYR A 48 -3.21 -14.74 1.28
N THR A 49 -4.33 -15.31 0.85
CA THR A 49 -4.38 -16.59 0.11
C THR A 49 -4.17 -16.41 -1.39
N ARG A 50 -4.24 -15.16 -1.88
CA ARG A 50 -3.95 -14.78 -3.26
C ARG A 50 -2.47 -14.38 -3.42
N PRO A 51 -1.88 -14.60 -4.62
CA PRO A 51 -0.51 -14.20 -4.88
C PRO A 51 -0.37 -12.67 -4.95
N GLY A 52 0.83 -12.18 -4.64
CA GLY A 52 1.26 -10.81 -4.92
C GLY A 52 2.31 -10.79 -6.05
N PRO A 53 2.90 -9.60 -6.33
CA PRO A 53 3.93 -9.44 -7.35
C PRO A 53 5.17 -10.31 -7.04
N LEU A 54 5.73 -10.94 -8.06
CA LEU A 54 6.93 -11.79 -7.93
C LEU A 54 8.18 -11.11 -8.49
N GLY A 55 8.08 -9.93 -9.09
CA GLY A 55 9.22 -9.19 -9.62
C GLY A 55 9.34 -9.23 -11.14
N ASN A 56 8.38 -9.80 -11.86
CA ASN A 56 8.41 -9.93 -13.32
C ASN A 56 7.94 -8.63 -13.99
N ASP A 57 8.82 -7.94 -14.73
CA ASP A 57 8.51 -6.67 -15.41
C ASP A 57 7.70 -5.70 -14.53
N THR A 58 8.20 -5.46 -13.31
CA THR A 58 7.45 -4.72 -12.30
C THR A 58 7.10 -3.30 -12.75
N ARG A 59 5.87 -2.90 -12.42
CA ARG A 59 5.37 -1.54 -12.61
C ARG A 59 4.91 -0.95 -11.30
N VAL A 60 5.33 0.30 -11.07
CA VAL A 60 4.89 1.12 -9.95
C VAL A 60 4.11 2.30 -10.50
N ASP A 61 2.91 2.51 -9.97
CA ASP A 61 2.09 3.68 -10.25
C ASP A 61 1.79 4.41 -8.94
N SER A 62 1.49 5.70 -9.03
CA SER A 62 1.14 6.53 -7.88
C SER A 62 -0.09 7.38 -8.16
N LEU A 63 -0.91 7.54 -7.13
CA LEU A 63 -2.01 8.49 -7.06
C LEU A 63 -1.68 9.51 -5.98
N LEU A 64 -1.43 10.75 -6.41
CA LEU A 64 -1.15 11.87 -5.54
C LEU A 64 -2.47 12.55 -5.11
N LEU A 65 -2.76 12.51 -3.82
CA LEU A 65 -3.92 13.16 -3.18
C LEU A 65 -3.50 14.23 -2.16
N GLY A 66 -2.22 14.26 -1.76
CA GLY A 66 -1.76 15.10 -0.64
C GLY A 66 -2.45 14.71 0.68
N SER A 67 -2.80 13.43 0.80
CA SER A 67 -3.51 12.83 1.92
C SER A 67 -2.97 11.43 2.12
N GLU A 68 -2.90 10.97 3.37
CA GLU A 68 -2.38 9.65 3.70
C GLU A 68 -3.51 8.62 3.63
N CYS A 69 -3.45 7.69 2.68
CA CYS A 69 -4.48 6.67 2.47
C CYS A 69 -4.11 5.33 3.12
N GLY A 70 -3.87 5.34 4.44
CA GLY A 70 -3.34 4.18 5.17
C GLY A 70 -4.31 2.99 5.28
N SER A 71 -5.62 3.21 5.16
CA SER A 71 -6.63 2.15 5.17
C SER A 71 -6.97 1.71 3.75
N ILE A 72 -6.81 0.44 3.39
CA ILE A 72 -7.19 -0.07 2.07
C ILE A 72 -8.08 -1.31 2.25
N ALA A 73 -9.29 -1.25 1.72
CA ALA A 73 -10.22 -2.36 1.61
C ALA A 73 -10.78 -2.43 0.17
N PHE A 74 -11.46 -3.53 -0.18
CA PHE A 74 -12.00 -3.72 -1.52
C PHE A 74 -13.50 -3.97 -1.48
N ASP A 75 -14.24 -3.35 -2.39
CA ASP A 75 -15.66 -3.67 -2.57
C ASP A 75 -15.87 -4.89 -3.48
N HIS A 76 -17.13 -5.31 -3.64
CA HIS A 76 -17.48 -6.47 -4.48
C HIS A 76 -17.07 -6.31 -5.95
N ALA A 77 -16.86 -5.09 -6.45
CA ALA A 77 -16.37 -4.84 -7.80
C ALA A 77 -14.83 -4.82 -7.87
N GLY A 78 -14.13 -5.08 -6.76
CA GLY A 78 -12.69 -5.02 -6.64
C GLY A 78 -12.14 -3.60 -6.55
N ARG A 79 -12.99 -2.59 -6.35
CA ARG A 79 -12.56 -1.20 -6.24
C ARG A 79 -11.98 -0.93 -4.86
N ILE A 80 -10.96 -0.09 -4.81
CA ILE A 80 -10.33 0.31 -3.56
C ILE A 80 -11.25 1.29 -2.82
N ILE A 81 -11.49 1.03 -1.54
CA ILE A 81 -12.11 1.95 -0.59
C ILE A 81 -11.05 2.34 0.43
N SER A 82 -10.81 3.65 0.59
CA SER A 82 -9.81 4.17 1.53
C SER A 82 -10.29 5.42 2.24
N ASN A 83 -10.13 5.46 3.57
CA ASN A 83 -10.19 6.69 4.34
C ASN A 83 -8.82 7.39 4.26
N CYS A 84 -8.80 8.62 3.75
CA CYS A 84 -7.57 9.39 3.58
C CYS A 84 -7.64 10.71 4.36
N PRO A 85 -7.06 10.80 5.58
CA PRO A 85 -6.79 12.07 6.22
C PRO A 85 -5.76 12.90 5.45
N GLY A 86 -5.93 14.23 5.42
CA GLY A 86 -4.99 15.11 4.73
C GLY A 86 -5.63 16.38 4.21
N LEU A 87 -5.11 16.88 3.08
CA LEU A 87 -5.57 18.15 2.50
C LEU A 87 -7.04 18.10 2.03
N ASN A 88 -7.52 16.94 1.61
CA ASN A 88 -8.92 16.72 1.27
C ASN A 88 -9.42 15.47 2.01
N PRO A 89 -9.74 15.60 3.31
CA PRO A 89 -10.03 14.46 4.17
C PRO A 89 -11.35 13.82 3.77
N GLY A 90 -11.34 12.52 3.51
CA GLY A 90 -12.54 11.85 3.06
C GLY A 90 -12.39 10.36 2.82
N LEU A 91 -13.52 9.74 2.50
CA LEU A 91 -13.60 8.39 1.99
C LEU A 91 -13.48 8.43 0.46
N TYR A 92 -12.53 7.68 -0.09
CA TYR A 92 -12.25 7.60 -1.51
C TYR A 92 -12.62 6.23 -2.06
N LEU A 93 -13.26 6.24 -3.22
CA LEU A 93 -13.47 5.07 -4.05
C LEU A 93 -12.54 5.17 -5.27
N ILE A 94 -11.65 4.21 -5.45
CA ILE A 94 -10.56 4.28 -6.43
C ILE A 94 -10.59 3.03 -7.33
N ASP A 95 -10.42 3.26 -8.63
CA ASP A 95 -10.21 2.21 -9.63
C ASP A 95 -8.79 1.62 -9.48
N PRO A 96 -8.65 0.32 -9.18
CA PRO A 96 -7.35 -0.32 -8.94
C PRO A 96 -6.46 -0.38 -10.18
N ALA A 97 -7.02 -0.39 -11.39
CA ALA A 97 -6.26 -0.64 -12.62
C ALA A 97 -5.35 0.54 -13.02
N GLY A 98 -5.83 1.77 -12.79
CA GLY A 98 -5.11 3.00 -13.12
C GLY A 98 -4.99 3.98 -11.96
N LEU A 99 -5.33 3.56 -10.74
CA LEU A 99 -5.40 4.41 -9.55
C LEU A 99 -6.22 5.69 -9.77
N LYS A 100 -7.39 5.58 -10.41
CA LYS A 100 -8.26 6.72 -10.69
C LYS A 100 -9.31 6.89 -9.60
N VAL A 101 -9.46 8.09 -9.06
CA VAL A 101 -10.59 8.40 -8.15
C VAL A 101 -11.91 8.34 -8.91
N LEU A 102 -12.80 7.46 -8.47
CA LEU A 102 -14.16 7.27 -8.99
C LEU A 102 -15.21 8.01 -8.15
N GLY A 103 -14.93 8.19 -6.86
CA GLY A 103 -15.82 8.89 -5.93
C GLY A 103 -15.06 9.37 -4.70
N HIS A 104 -15.59 10.44 -4.10
CA HIS A 104 -15.06 11.04 -2.87
C HIS A 104 -16.24 11.48 -2.01
N TYR A 105 -16.23 11.10 -0.73
CA TYR A 105 -17.15 11.58 0.28
C TYR A 105 -16.36 12.29 1.38
N PRO A 106 -16.54 13.61 1.57
CA PRO A 106 -15.80 14.36 2.57
C PRO A 106 -16.19 13.89 3.97
N LEU A 107 -15.20 13.72 4.84
CA LEU A 107 -15.44 13.37 6.25
C LEU A 107 -15.31 14.61 7.13
N SER A 108 -16.20 14.73 8.11
CA SER A 108 -16.09 15.75 9.14
C SER A 108 -14.85 15.47 10.00
N GLY A 109 -13.94 16.43 10.13
CA GLY A 109 -12.69 16.24 10.84
C GLY A 109 -11.84 17.50 10.87
N ARG A 110 -10.56 17.35 11.18
CA ARG A 110 -9.58 18.44 11.16
C ARG A 110 -9.58 19.11 9.79
N GLY A 111 -9.56 20.44 9.74
CA GLY A 111 -9.47 21.18 8.49
C GLY A 111 -8.15 20.92 7.77
N ALA A 112 -8.12 21.07 6.45
CA ALA A 112 -6.93 20.85 5.61
C ALA A 112 -5.64 21.51 6.16
N GLY A 113 -5.77 22.71 6.73
CA GLY A 113 -4.64 23.45 7.33
C GLY A 113 -4.03 22.81 8.58
N GLU A 114 -4.76 21.95 9.29
CA GLU A 114 -4.20 21.16 10.41
C GLU A 114 -3.19 20.12 9.91
N PHE A 115 -3.38 19.60 8.69
CA PHE A 115 -2.49 18.62 8.08
C PHE A 115 -1.22 19.24 7.47
N LEU A 116 -1.17 20.58 7.38
CA LEU A 116 0.02 21.34 6.98
C LEU A 116 0.91 21.73 8.18
N LYS A 117 0.44 21.53 9.42
CA LYS A 117 1.22 21.88 10.60
C LYS A 117 2.40 20.92 10.77
N PRO A 118 3.59 21.41 11.18
CA PRO A 118 4.69 20.55 11.55
C PRO A 118 4.22 19.50 12.57
N GLY A 119 4.49 18.23 12.28
CA GLY A 119 4.09 17.13 13.13
C GLY A 119 2.64 16.67 13.01
N ALA A 120 1.88 17.13 12.00
CA ALA A 120 0.54 16.60 11.73
C ALA A 120 0.52 15.06 11.53
N PHE A 121 1.65 14.47 11.13
CA PHE A 121 1.87 13.04 10.97
C PHE A 121 2.94 12.47 11.94
N SER A 122 3.45 13.26 12.91
CA SER A 122 4.65 12.88 13.69
C SER A 122 4.41 11.95 14.89
N ASN A 123 3.20 11.46 15.13
CA ASN A 123 3.00 10.42 16.16
C ASN A 123 3.47 9.02 15.69
N PHE A 124 4.02 8.98 14.48
CA PHE A 124 4.54 7.83 13.76
C PHE A 124 5.87 8.24 13.12
N GLY A 125 6.89 8.49 13.94
CA GLY A 125 8.14 9.15 13.55
C GLY A 125 9.06 8.36 12.62
N GLY A 126 8.70 8.24 11.35
CA GLY A 126 9.64 8.01 10.25
C GLY A 126 9.89 9.35 9.54
N GLY A 127 11.02 10.00 9.77
CA GLY A 127 11.45 11.14 8.96
C GLY A 127 12.13 10.66 7.68
N SER A 128 12.07 11.45 6.60
CA SER A 128 12.86 11.21 5.38
C SER A 128 13.24 12.53 4.71
N ASP A 129 14.46 12.60 4.19
CA ASP A 129 14.94 13.69 3.36
C ASP A 129 14.29 13.66 1.97
N LEU A 130 14.33 14.80 1.25
CA LEU A 130 13.73 14.93 -0.09
C LEU A 130 14.30 13.95 -1.12
N THR A 131 15.52 13.46 -0.90
CA THR A 131 16.23 12.56 -1.80
C THR A 131 16.18 11.11 -1.37
N ASP A 132 15.62 10.80 -0.19
CA ASP A 132 15.62 9.44 0.34
C ASP A 132 14.81 8.52 -0.57
N PRO A 133 15.41 7.44 -1.10
CA PRO A 133 14.71 6.52 -1.97
C PRO A 133 13.86 5.55 -1.16
N TRP A 134 12.64 5.30 -1.63
CA TRP A 134 11.72 4.32 -1.06
C TRP A 134 11.59 3.13 -2.02
N TYR A 135 11.48 1.93 -1.46
CA TYR A 135 11.46 0.68 -2.22
C TYR A 135 10.37 -0.26 -1.73
N TRP A 136 9.69 -0.88 -2.69
CA TRP A 136 9.11 -2.20 -2.49
C TRP A 136 10.23 -3.21 -2.32
N THR A 137 10.22 -3.94 -1.22
CA THR A 137 11.29 -4.87 -0.85
C THR A 137 10.71 -6.23 -0.58
N THR A 138 11.27 -7.24 -1.24
CA THR A 138 10.84 -8.63 -1.07
C THR A 138 11.96 -9.43 -0.41
N LEU A 139 11.62 -10.12 0.67
CA LEU A 139 12.52 -10.97 1.44
C LEU A 139 12.09 -12.43 1.34
N ASP A 140 13.05 -13.35 1.38
CA ASP A 140 12.78 -14.76 1.58
C ASP A 140 12.34 -15.00 3.03
N PHE A 141 11.15 -15.57 3.21
CA PHE A 141 10.54 -15.74 4.54
C PHE A 141 11.39 -16.59 5.50
N ARG A 142 12.16 -17.55 4.98
CA ARG A 142 12.91 -18.51 5.81
C ARG A 142 14.27 -17.97 6.25
N SER A 143 14.93 -17.25 5.36
CA SER A 143 16.30 -16.77 5.56
C SER A 143 16.39 -15.28 5.88
N GLY A 144 15.34 -14.50 5.60
CA GLY A 144 15.36 -13.04 5.70
C GLY A 144 16.20 -12.35 4.63
N ASN A 145 16.75 -13.10 3.66
CA ASN A 145 17.58 -12.55 2.60
C ASN A 145 16.75 -11.75 1.61
N LEU A 146 17.36 -10.69 1.08
CA LEU A 146 16.77 -9.93 -0.02
C LEU A 146 16.61 -10.82 -1.26
N VAL A 147 15.42 -10.81 -1.86
CA VAL A 147 15.13 -11.45 -3.15
C VAL A 147 15.20 -10.43 -4.27
N TRP A 148 14.41 -9.37 -4.17
CA TRP A 148 14.43 -8.24 -5.09
C TRP A 148 13.90 -6.96 -4.44
N GLN A 149 14.23 -5.82 -5.05
CA GLN A 149 13.65 -4.52 -4.72
C GLN A 149 13.19 -3.82 -5.99
N ARG A 150 12.09 -3.08 -5.89
CA ARG A 150 11.62 -2.14 -6.91
C ARG A 150 11.47 -0.77 -6.29
N ARG A 151 12.14 0.24 -6.85
CA ARG A 151 12.02 1.62 -6.39
C ARG A 151 10.59 2.11 -6.56
N SER A 152 10.04 2.68 -5.49
CA SER A 152 8.71 3.29 -5.46
C SER A 152 8.77 4.77 -5.81
N GLY A 153 9.82 5.46 -5.35
CA GLY A 153 10.00 6.90 -5.54
C GLY A 153 11.07 7.45 -4.60
N SER A 154 11.01 8.75 -4.31
CA SER A 154 11.89 9.39 -3.33
C SER A 154 11.21 10.56 -2.63
N GLY A 155 11.66 10.85 -1.41
CA GLY A 155 11.16 11.95 -0.60
C GLY A 155 9.97 11.58 0.29
N PRO A 156 9.50 12.54 1.10
CA PRO A 156 8.56 12.28 2.19
C PRO A 156 7.19 11.78 1.73
N LEU A 157 6.77 12.07 0.50
CA LEU A 157 5.46 11.64 -0.01
C LEU A 157 5.36 10.13 -0.24
N TYR A 158 6.49 9.41 -0.27
CA TYR A 158 6.54 7.95 -0.41
C TYR A 158 6.69 7.22 0.92
N ASN A 159 6.77 7.95 2.02
CA ASN A 159 6.72 7.38 3.35
C ASN A 159 5.32 6.79 3.59
N ASN A 160 5.25 5.50 3.89
CA ASN A 160 3.99 4.81 4.15
C ASN A 160 3.41 5.10 5.54
N ASN A 161 4.17 5.77 6.41
CA ASN A 161 3.77 6.09 7.77
C ASN A 161 3.25 4.86 8.53
N TYR A 162 3.96 3.72 8.37
CA TYR A 162 3.61 2.40 8.94
C TYR A 162 2.31 1.78 8.43
N ALA A 163 1.70 2.32 7.38
CA ALA A 163 0.56 1.68 6.73
C ALA A 163 0.91 0.27 6.23
N GLY A 164 -0.05 -0.65 6.34
CA GLY A 164 0.05 -2.02 5.84
C GLY A 164 -0.05 -2.09 4.32
N ILE A 165 0.47 -3.19 3.76
CA ILE A 165 0.33 -3.50 2.33
C ILE A 165 -0.96 -4.29 2.12
N ALA A 166 -1.76 -3.87 1.14
CA ALA A 166 -2.96 -4.58 0.72
C ALA A 166 -2.73 -5.26 -0.63
N LEU A 167 -3.02 -6.56 -0.74
CA LEU A 167 -3.05 -7.23 -2.04
C LEU A 167 -4.46 -7.17 -2.59
N GLY A 168 -4.66 -6.57 -3.76
CA GLY A 168 -5.96 -6.52 -4.42
C GLY A 168 -6.37 -7.85 -5.06
N PRO A 169 -7.65 -8.01 -5.45
CA PRO A 169 -8.15 -9.24 -6.07
C PRO A 169 -7.42 -9.67 -7.35
N ASP A 170 -6.75 -8.74 -8.02
CA ASP A 170 -5.95 -8.98 -9.23
C ASP A 170 -4.47 -9.33 -8.96
N GLY A 171 -4.08 -9.40 -7.67
CA GLY A 171 -2.71 -9.66 -7.23
C GLY A 171 -1.79 -8.43 -7.19
N THR A 172 -2.31 -7.24 -7.53
CA THR A 172 -1.57 -5.98 -7.39
C THR A 172 -1.41 -5.65 -5.90
N ALA A 173 -0.20 -5.25 -5.49
CA ALA A 173 0.05 -4.73 -4.15
C ALA A 173 -0.24 -3.22 -4.11
N TYR A 174 -0.92 -2.76 -3.07
CA TYR A 174 -1.27 -1.37 -2.83
C TYR A 174 -0.79 -0.93 -1.46
N LEU A 175 -0.32 0.31 -1.35
CA LEU A 175 0.19 0.88 -0.11
C LEU A 175 -0.18 2.35 -0.01
N GLY A 176 -0.75 2.75 1.13
CA GLY A 176 -0.94 4.14 1.49
C GLY A 176 0.40 4.80 1.79
N VAL A 177 0.59 6.01 1.28
CA VAL A 177 1.76 6.86 1.57
C VAL A 177 1.30 8.28 1.88
N LEU A 178 2.16 9.12 2.48
CA LEU A 178 1.81 10.50 2.81
C LEU A 178 1.31 11.30 1.59
N GLY A 179 1.75 10.96 0.39
CA GLY A 179 1.27 11.55 -0.86
C GLY A 179 -0.10 11.05 -1.34
N GLY A 180 -0.58 9.90 -0.88
CA GLY A 180 -1.78 9.25 -1.40
C GLY A 180 -1.63 7.74 -1.37
N LEU A 181 -1.59 7.12 -2.55
CA LEU A 181 -1.55 5.67 -2.70
C LEU A 181 -0.57 5.29 -3.82
N ILE A 182 0.18 4.22 -3.61
CA ILE A 182 1.06 3.64 -4.63
C ILE A 182 0.66 2.18 -4.88
N SER A 183 0.92 1.69 -6.08
CA SER A 183 0.70 0.29 -6.44
C SER A 183 1.96 -0.36 -7.01
N LEU A 184 2.10 -1.67 -6.82
CA LEU A 184 3.10 -2.51 -7.47
C LEU A 184 2.42 -3.72 -8.11
N ARG A 185 2.68 -3.96 -9.39
CA ARG A 185 2.25 -5.17 -10.10
C ARG A 185 3.35 -5.71 -11.01
N ASP A 186 3.25 -6.99 -11.36
CA ASP A 186 4.04 -7.59 -12.42
C ASP A 186 3.45 -7.23 -13.81
N GLY A 187 4.28 -7.29 -14.85
CA GLY A 187 3.85 -7.20 -16.24
C GLY A 187 2.99 -8.40 -16.65
N ARG A 188 1.95 -8.15 -17.45
CA ARG A 188 1.11 -9.20 -18.07
C ARG A 188 1.62 -9.56 -19.44
#